data_AF-A0A3P9L9C5-F1
#
_entry.id   AF-A0A3P9L9C5-F1
#
_cell.length_a   1.000
_cell.length_b   1.000
_cell.length_c   1.000
_cell.angle_alpha   90.00
_cell.angle_beta   90.00
_cell.angle_gamma   90.00
#
_symmetry.space_group_name_H-M   'P 1'
#
loop_
_entity.id
_entity.type
_entity.pdbx_description
1 polymer ?
#
loop_
_entity_poly.entity_id
_entity_poly.type
_entity_poly.pdbx_seq_one_letter_code
_entity_poly.pdbx_strand_id
1 'polypeptide(L)'
;MSIFISSPLESSGFASADSRIVFQVRLSCAEGSVKWLYPVQALRVVFDPKVFSARRNRICIKPFASSGGVSMFVERAGKLQLMQAQRARARRQVICFSADGAERPAIYLQASPRSNEFWGRHVIGFRYELMGNRSTAPLGGMQASCRPCSDAELLMAICNSDFGGYILLNRSQTSSVEVSASTVYWQRSGVFEQQLDPSASLPSLSWQGHIHTLLHCHVKPGDGEFLFTGSEHFGEAWLGCAPRYKTFLSVYEKARQEQNRSPCHLRTPVCD
;
A
#
# COMPACT_ATOMS: atom_id res chain seq x y z
N MET A 1 1.55 -5.31 -9.55
CA MET A 1 2.83 -6.05 -9.72
C MET A 1 3.44 -6.55 -8.40
N SER A 2 3.67 -7.86 -8.26
CA SER A 2 4.41 -8.49 -7.14
C SER A 2 5.58 -9.31 -7.68
N ILE A 3 6.80 -9.03 -7.21
CA ILE A 3 8.02 -9.68 -7.70
C ILE A 3 8.52 -10.67 -6.64
N PHE A 4 8.80 -11.90 -7.06
CA PHE A 4 9.39 -12.95 -6.24
C PHE A 4 10.85 -13.16 -6.63
N ILE A 5 11.72 -13.21 -5.63
CA ILE A 5 13.15 -13.41 -5.78
C ILE A 5 13.51 -14.62 -4.93
N SER A 6 14.07 -15.66 -5.50
CA SER A 6 14.60 -16.81 -4.77
C SER A 6 16.12 -16.77 -4.79
N SER A 7 16.75 -16.92 -3.62
CA SER A 7 18.18 -17.20 -3.60
C SER A 7 18.44 -18.61 -4.15
N PRO A 8 19.49 -18.83 -4.94
CA PRO A 8 19.88 -20.17 -5.34
C PRO A 8 20.21 -21.00 -4.08
N LEU A 9 19.60 -22.17 -3.96
CA LEU A 9 20.05 -23.18 -3.00
C LEU A 9 21.41 -23.70 -3.48
N GLU A 10 22.40 -23.78 -2.58
CA GLU A 10 23.70 -24.36 -2.90
C GLU A 10 23.49 -25.80 -3.40
N SER A 11 23.66 -25.99 -4.71
CA SER A 11 23.81 -27.31 -5.32
C SER A 11 25.19 -27.83 -4.93
N SER A 12 25.24 -28.95 -4.22
CA SER A 12 26.45 -29.67 -3.86
C SER A 12 27.36 -29.85 -5.09
N GLY A 13 28.53 -29.19 -5.10
CA GLY A 13 29.56 -29.39 -6.13
C GLY A 13 30.45 -28.18 -6.35
N PHE A 14 31.51 -28.07 -5.55
CA PHE A 14 32.76 -27.32 -5.80
C PHE A 14 32.66 -25.99 -6.57
N ALA A 15 32.49 -24.89 -5.83
CA ALA A 15 33.16 -23.63 -6.10
C ALA A 15 33.38 -22.91 -4.77
N SER A 16 34.59 -22.38 -4.56
CA SER A 16 34.97 -21.58 -3.40
C SER A 16 33.88 -20.56 -3.08
N ALA A 17 33.40 -20.57 -1.83
CA ALA A 17 32.37 -19.67 -1.33
C ALA A 17 32.86 -18.21 -1.46
N ASP A 18 32.50 -17.56 -2.57
CA ASP A 18 32.62 -16.11 -2.66
C ASP A 18 31.56 -15.53 -1.71
N SER A 19 31.99 -15.28 -0.48
CA SER A 19 31.16 -14.92 0.67
C SER A 19 30.47 -13.54 0.56
N ARG A 20 30.34 -12.99 -0.65
CA ARG A 20 29.93 -11.61 -0.95
C ARG A 20 29.09 -11.47 -2.22
N ILE A 21 28.26 -12.45 -2.57
CA ILE A 21 27.35 -12.31 -3.72
C ILE A 21 26.18 -11.40 -3.33
N VAL A 22 26.08 -10.27 -4.03
CA VAL A 22 24.96 -9.34 -3.91
C VAL A 22 24.04 -9.52 -5.10
N PHE A 23 22.82 -10.01 -4.86
CA PHE A 23 21.80 -10.09 -5.90
C PHE A 23 21.30 -8.69 -6.24
N GLN A 24 21.06 -8.39 -7.52
CA GLN A 24 20.51 -7.10 -7.92
C GLN A 24 19.21 -7.27 -8.68
N VAL A 25 18.17 -6.55 -8.24
CA VAL A 25 16.90 -6.43 -8.95
C VAL A 25 16.62 -4.98 -9.31
N ARG A 26 16.00 -4.74 -10.47
CA ARG A 26 15.58 -3.42 -10.92
C ARG A 26 14.06 -3.36 -10.96
N LEU A 27 13.50 -2.32 -10.36
CA LEU A 27 12.06 -2.08 -10.26
C LEU A 27 11.66 -0.90 -11.13
N SER A 28 10.82 -1.14 -12.13
CA SER A 28 10.40 -0.13 -13.11
C SER A 28 9.02 0.47 -12.84
N CYS A 29 8.29 -0.04 -11.85
CA CYS A 29 6.95 0.42 -11.49
C CYS A 29 7.01 1.53 -10.44
N ALA A 30 5.98 2.37 -10.38
CA ALA A 30 5.85 3.40 -9.36
C ALA A 30 5.38 2.82 -8.00
N GLU A 31 4.68 1.69 -8.02
CA GLU A 31 4.25 0.96 -6.82
C GLU A 31 4.38 -0.55 -7.05
N GLY A 32 4.51 -1.32 -5.97
CA GLY A 32 4.52 -2.77 -6.04
C GLY A 32 5.00 -3.45 -4.76
N SER A 33 5.24 -4.77 -4.87
CA SER A 33 5.80 -5.55 -3.77
C SER A 33 6.96 -6.44 -4.20
N VAL A 34 7.89 -6.66 -3.28
CA VAL A 34 9.04 -7.55 -3.46
C VAL A 34 9.03 -8.59 -2.34
N LYS A 35 9.12 -9.88 -2.72
CA LYS A 35 9.21 -11.02 -1.82
C LYS A 35 10.49 -11.79 -2.12
N TRP A 36 11.38 -11.84 -1.14
CA TRP A 36 12.65 -12.55 -1.17
C TRP A 36 12.53 -13.85 -0.36
N LEU A 37 12.55 -14.97 -1.09
CA LEU A 37 12.46 -16.33 -0.59
C LEU A 37 13.87 -16.84 -0.26
N TYR A 38 14.03 -17.45 0.92
CA TYR A 38 15.29 -18.05 1.38
C TYR A 38 16.47 -17.05 1.38
N PRO A 39 16.37 -15.95 2.14
CA PRO A 39 17.39 -14.91 2.16
C PRO A 39 18.67 -15.39 2.85
N VAL A 40 19.78 -15.46 2.11
CA VAL A 40 21.07 -15.98 2.62
C VAL A 40 22.21 -14.95 2.63
N GLN A 41 22.15 -13.92 1.79
CA GLN A 41 23.25 -12.95 1.59
C GLN A 41 22.71 -11.50 1.55
N ALA A 42 22.96 -10.77 0.46
CA ALA A 42 22.47 -9.41 0.29
C ALA A 42 21.71 -9.25 -1.04
N LEU A 43 20.70 -8.38 -1.01
CA LEU A 43 19.89 -8.00 -2.16
C LEU A 43 19.92 -6.48 -2.33
N ARG A 44 20.46 -6.02 -3.47
CA ARG A 44 20.39 -4.63 -3.94
C ARG A 44 19.14 -4.45 -4.80
N VAL A 45 18.28 -3.53 -4.41
CA VAL A 45 17.06 -3.19 -5.14
C VAL A 45 17.21 -1.79 -5.70
N VAL A 46 17.23 -1.67 -7.03
CA VAL A 46 17.35 -0.40 -7.74
C VAL A 46 15.97 0.04 -8.21
N PHE A 47 15.54 1.23 -7.81
CA PHE A 47 14.29 1.81 -8.29
C PHE A 47 14.59 2.64 -9.55
N ASP A 48 13.93 2.28 -10.65
CA ASP A 48 14.05 2.91 -11.96
C ASP A 48 12.68 3.12 -12.65
N PRO A 49 11.65 3.67 -11.98
CA PRO A 49 10.40 3.98 -12.66
C PRO A 49 10.58 4.95 -13.83
N LYS A 50 10.04 4.57 -14.98
CA LYS A 50 9.95 5.43 -16.18
C LYS A 50 9.18 6.73 -15.94
N VAL A 51 8.46 6.81 -14.82
CA VAL A 51 7.63 7.94 -14.38
C VAL A 51 8.41 8.93 -13.48
N PHE A 52 9.70 8.68 -13.19
CA PHE A 52 10.54 9.63 -12.48
C PHE A 52 10.63 10.95 -13.26
N SER A 53 9.79 11.90 -12.88
CA SER A 53 9.85 13.27 -13.33
C SER A 53 10.78 14.07 -12.43
N ALA A 54 11.44 15.09 -12.99
CA ALA A 54 12.62 15.79 -12.47
C ALA A 54 12.44 16.59 -11.14
N ARG A 55 11.43 16.29 -10.31
CA ARG A 55 11.17 17.04 -9.07
C ARG A 55 10.75 16.11 -7.92
N ARG A 56 11.63 15.97 -6.92
CA ARG A 56 11.34 15.61 -5.52
C ARG A 56 10.44 14.39 -5.34
N ASN A 57 10.84 13.25 -5.89
CA ASN A 57 10.17 12.00 -5.63
C ASN A 57 10.73 11.37 -4.35
N ARG A 58 9.84 10.94 -3.46
CA ARG A 58 10.18 10.19 -2.25
C ARG A 58 9.78 8.75 -2.46
N ILE A 59 10.67 7.81 -2.16
CA ILE A 59 10.35 6.39 -2.16
C ILE A 59 10.02 6.02 -0.72
N CYS A 60 8.85 5.45 -0.52
CA CYS A 60 8.40 4.96 0.76
C CYS A 60 8.30 3.44 0.71
N ILE A 61 8.78 2.80 1.77
CA ILE A 61 8.87 1.34 1.88
C ILE A 61 8.17 0.91 3.16
N LYS A 62 7.32 -0.11 3.03
CA LYS A 62 6.68 -0.78 4.16
C LYS A 62 7.11 -2.24 4.22
N PRO A 63 7.95 -2.62 5.21
CA PRO A 63 8.32 -4.02 5.42
C PRO A 63 7.11 -4.87 5.80
N PHE A 64 7.08 -6.14 5.37
CA PHE A 64 6.08 -7.11 5.82
C PHE A 64 6.31 -7.49 7.28
N ALA A 65 5.25 -7.89 8.00
CA ALA A 65 5.36 -8.28 9.41
C ALA A 65 6.33 -9.46 9.65
N SER A 66 6.57 -10.30 8.63
CA SER A 66 7.51 -11.43 8.66
C SER A 66 8.96 -11.06 8.33
N SER A 67 9.28 -9.79 8.07
CA SER A 67 10.61 -9.34 7.59
C SER A 67 11.68 -9.22 8.69
N GLY A 68 11.49 -9.87 9.84
CA GLY A 68 12.49 -9.87 10.91
C GLY A 68 13.79 -10.56 10.47
N GLY A 69 14.94 -10.03 10.87
CA GLY A 69 16.24 -10.65 10.54
C GLY A 69 16.99 -10.04 9.34
N VAL A 70 16.51 -8.93 8.78
CA VAL A 70 17.24 -8.17 7.75
C VAL A 70 17.55 -6.75 8.21
N SER A 71 18.76 -6.29 7.90
CA SER A 71 19.10 -4.86 7.96
C SER A 71 18.88 -4.21 6.60
N MET A 72 18.23 -3.06 6.59
CA MET A 72 17.94 -2.29 5.38
C MET A 72 18.74 -1.00 5.35
N PHE A 73 19.41 -0.75 4.23
CA PHE A 73 20.24 0.42 3.98
C PHE A 73 19.78 1.15 2.72
N VAL A 74 19.91 2.47 2.69
CA VAL A 74 19.77 3.28 1.47
C VAL A 74 21.15 3.60 0.91
N GLU A 75 21.28 3.52 -0.41
CA GLU A 75 22.46 3.97 -1.13
C GLU A 75 22.33 5.46 -1.48
N ARG A 76 23.28 6.26 -1.01
CA ARG A 76 23.37 7.69 -1.35
C ARG A 76 24.81 8.03 -1.73
N ALA A 77 25.03 8.47 -2.96
CA ALA A 77 26.35 8.85 -3.48
C ALA A 77 27.41 7.76 -3.20
N GLY A 78 27.06 6.51 -3.54
CA GLY A 78 27.90 5.33 -3.29
C GLY A 78 28.11 4.92 -1.83
N LYS A 79 27.44 5.53 -0.85
CA LYS A 79 27.52 5.16 0.58
C LYS A 79 26.23 4.53 1.09
N LEU A 80 26.35 3.49 1.91
CA LEU A 80 25.22 2.83 2.57
C LEU A 80 24.89 3.52 3.90
N GLN A 81 23.63 3.97 4.04
CA GLN A 81 23.11 4.55 5.28
C GLN A 81 22.02 3.64 5.85
N LEU A 82 22.14 3.27 7.13
CA LEU A 82 21.19 2.37 7.80
C LEU A 82 19.81 3.04 7.95
N MET A 83 18.78 2.40 7.43
CA MET A 83 17.38 2.82 7.58
C MET A 83 16.66 2.02 8.65
N GLN A 84 16.91 0.71 8.70
CA GLN A 84 16.29 -0.20 9.66
C GLN A 84 17.30 -1.25 10.12
N ALA A 85 17.54 -1.26 11.43
CA ALA A 85 18.41 -2.25 12.05
C ALA A 85 17.67 -3.58 12.23
N GLN A 86 18.38 -4.70 12.04
CA GLN A 86 17.88 -6.06 12.21
C GLN A 86 17.16 -6.33 13.55
N ARG A 87 17.67 -5.77 14.65
CA ARG A 87 17.12 -5.94 16.01
C ARG A 87 16.05 -4.93 16.38
N ALA A 88 15.84 -3.92 15.54
CA ALA A 88 14.69 -3.05 15.72
C ALA A 88 13.46 -3.91 15.48
N ARG A 89 12.56 -4.01 16.48
CA ARG A 89 11.21 -4.53 16.21
C ARG A 89 10.72 -3.79 14.99
N ALA A 90 10.36 -4.51 13.93
CA ALA A 90 9.68 -3.95 12.78
C ALA A 90 8.32 -3.44 13.25
N ARG A 91 8.30 -2.28 13.92
CA ARG A 91 7.12 -1.44 13.98
C ARG A 91 6.75 -1.26 12.52
N ARG A 92 5.47 -1.45 12.19
CA ARG A 92 4.88 -1.35 10.84
C ARG A 92 4.99 0.09 10.29
N GLN A 93 6.16 0.71 10.45
CA GLN A 93 6.47 2.07 10.10
C GLN A 93 6.88 2.06 8.65
N VAL A 94 6.20 2.89 7.88
CA VAL A 94 6.60 3.24 6.52
C VAL A 94 7.87 4.07 6.63
N ILE A 95 8.92 3.67 5.91
CA ILE A 95 10.20 4.39 5.90
C ILE A 95 10.36 5.04 4.54
N CYS A 96 10.54 6.35 4.54
CA CYS A 96 10.63 7.14 3.31
C CYS A 96 12.00 7.79 3.15
N PHE A 97 12.53 7.76 1.94
CA PHE A 97 13.80 8.39 1.60
C PHE A 97 13.68 9.16 0.29
N SER A 98 14.42 10.27 0.18
CA SER A 98 14.39 11.06 -1.06
C SER A 98 15.17 10.36 -2.17
N ALA A 99 14.60 10.35 -3.38
CA ALA A 99 15.24 9.93 -4.63
C ALA A 99 16.00 11.08 -5.32
N ASP A 100 16.30 12.17 -4.59
CA ASP A 100 17.08 13.29 -5.12
C ASP A 100 18.54 12.88 -5.35
N GLY A 101 19.01 12.97 -6.60
CA GLY A 101 20.39 12.67 -7.01
C GLY A 101 20.52 12.40 -8.51
N ALA A 102 21.76 12.40 -9.02
CA ALA A 102 22.06 11.97 -10.39
C ALA A 102 22.07 10.43 -10.54
N GLU A 103 22.28 9.72 -9.43
CA GLU A 103 22.29 8.26 -9.38
C GLU A 103 20.88 7.70 -9.16
N ARG A 104 20.65 6.47 -9.68
CA ARG A 104 19.37 5.79 -9.47
C ARG A 104 19.22 5.40 -8.00
N PRO A 105 18.09 5.72 -7.35
CA PRO A 105 17.88 5.39 -5.96
C PRO A 105 17.88 3.87 -5.76
N ALA A 106 18.61 3.40 -4.76
CA ALA A 106 18.71 1.98 -4.45
C ALA A 106 18.72 1.72 -2.94
N ILE A 107 18.24 0.54 -2.56
CA ILE A 107 18.35 0.02 -1.20
C ILE A 107 19.11 -1.29 -1.19
N TYR A 108 19.70 -1.61 -0.04
CA TYR A 108 20.37 -2.87 0.22
C TYR A 108 19.70 -3.56 1.40
N LEU A 109 19.36 -4.83 1.19
CA LEU A 109 18.82 -5.71 2.21
C LEU A 109 19.89 -6.74 2.54
N GLN A 110 20.36 -6.76 3.78
CA GLN A 110 21.34 -7.73 4.26
C GLN A 110 20.65 -8.72 5.18
N ALA A 111 20.62 -9.99 4.78
CA ALA A 111 20.14 -11.09 5.61
C ALA A 111 21.17 -11.43 6.69
N SER A 112 20.70 -11.68 7.90
CA SER A 112 21.58 -12.22 8.94
C SER A 112 21.73 -13.73 8.78
N PRO A 113 22.96 -14.28 8.86
CA PRO A 113 23.14 -15.71 9.00
C PRO A 113 22.57 -16.13 10.36
N ARG A 114 21.39 -16.76 10.38
CA ARG A 114 20.87 -17.35 11.62
C ARG A 114 21.57 -18.69 11.86
N SER A 115 22.22 -18.78 13.02
CA SER A 115 22.74 -20.02 13.60
C SER A 115 21.57 -20.90 14.01
N ASN A 116 21.40 -21.99 13.29
CA ASN A 116 20.49 -23.10 13.55
C ASN A 116 18.97 -22.81 13.45
N GLU A 117 18.29 -23.83 12.96
CA GLU A 117 16.85 -24.14 13.14
C GLU A 117 15.89 -23.78 11.99
N PHE A 118 15.56 -24.86 11.29
CA PHE A 118 14.41 -25.16 10.43
C PHE A 118 14.36 -24.58 9.02
N TRP A 119 14.29 -25.53 8.06
CA TRP A 119 13.81 -25.41 6.69
C TRP A 119 12.34 -24.95 6.62
N GLY A 120 11.99 -23.88 7.32
CA GLY A 120 10.72 -23.18 7.15
C GLY A 120 10.79 -22.29 5.90
N ARG A 121 9.65 -22.07 5.24
CA ARG A 121 9.52 -21.10 4.15
C ARG A 121 9.73 -19.68 4.70
N HIS A 122 10.98 -19.24 4.80
CA HIS A 122 11.32 -17.90 5.28
C HIS A 122 11.24 -16.91 4.13
N VAL A 123 10.31 -15.95 4.25
CA VAL A 123 10.04 -14.93 3.24
C VAL A 123 10.18 -13.56 3.86
N ILE A 124 11.15 -12.81 3.36
CA ILE A 124 11.33 -11.40 3.69
C ILE A 124 10.76 -10.60 2.53
N GLY A 125 10.11 -9.49 2.81
CA GLY A 125 9.63 -8.65 1.73
C GLY A 125 9.11 -7.32 2.21
N PHE A 126 8.77 -6.50 1.25
CA PHE A 126 8.27 -5.15 1.48
C PHE A 126 7.37 -4.71 0.32
N ARG A 127 6.47 -3.77 0.61
CA ARG A 127 5.75 -2.98 -0.38
C ARG A 127 6.47 -1.64 -0.55
N TYR A 128 6.48 -1.11 -1.77
CA TYR A 128 7.07 0.18 -2.07
C TYR A 128 6.12 1.04 -2.90
N GLU A 129 6.16 2.35 -2.66
CA GLU A 129 5.40 3.33 -3.41
C GLU A 129 6.27 4.57 -3.66
N LEU A 130 6.17 5.09 -4.87
CA LEU A 130 6.78 6.34 -5.27
C LEU A 130 5.81 7.48 -5.01
N MET A 131 6.12 8.29 -4.01
CA MET A 131 5.41 9.52 -3.73
C MET A 131 6.07 10.66 -4.50
N GLY A 132 5.44 11.09 -5.59
CA GLY A 132 5.72 12.41 -6.15
C GLY A 132 5.24 13.51 -5.21
N ASN A 133 5.66 14.76 -5.43
CA ASN A 133 4.99 15.92 -4.83
C ASN A 133 3.59 16.05 -5.45
N ARG A 134 2.68 15.11 -5.13
CA ARG A 134 1.26 15.25 -5.39
C ARG A 134 0.80 16.39 -4.49
N SER A 135 0.89 17.61 -4.99
CA SER A 135 0.17 18.79 -4.51
C SER A 135 -1.35 18.67 -4.74
N THR A 136 -1.87 17.45 -4.72
CA THR A 136 -3.29 17.11 -4.73
C THR A 136 -3.54 16.20 -3.54
N ALA A 137 -3.34 16.74 -2.33
CA ALA A 137 -4.31 16.45 -1.28
C ALA A 137 -5.62 17.12 -1.71
N PRO A 138 -6.79 16.44 -1.60
CA PRO A 138 -7.16 15.75 -0.37
C PRO A 138 -7.78 14.37 -0.63
N LEU A 139 -6.97 13.35 -0.89
CA LEU A 139 -7.38 11.95 -0.70
C LEU A 139 -6.19 11.21 -0.08
N GLY A 140 -6.17 11.12 1.25
CA GLY A 140 -5.26 10.23 1.99
C GLY A 140 -3.82 10.71 2.26
N GLY A 141 -3.44 11.95 1.89
CA GLY A 141 -2.17 12.53 2.34
C GLY A 141 -2.23 12.90 3.82
N MET A 142 -1.09 12.83 4.53
CA MET A 142 -0.85 13.17 5.96
C MET A 142 -1.31 14.58 6.42
N GLN A 143 -2.05 15.31 5.58
CA GLN A 143 -2.57 16.65 5.77
C GLN A 143 -4.06 16.73 5.34
N ALA A 144 -4.83 15.66 5.56
CA ALA A 144 -6.28 15.70 5.39
C ALA A 144 -6.91 16.37 6.61
N SER A 145 -7.62 17.48 6.41
CA SER A 145 -8.47 18.07 7.44
C SER A 145 -9.63 17.12 7.72
N CYS A 146 -9.91 16.81 8.99
CA CYS A 146 -11.02 15.94 9.43
C CYS A 146 -12.39 16.63 9.28
N ARG A 147 -12.71 17.06 8.05
CA ARG A 147 -13.99 17.68 7.68
C ARG A 147 -14.74 16.76 6.72
N PRO A 148 -16.08 16.83 6.70
CA PRO A 148 -16.85 16.23 5.62
C PRO A 148 -16.42 16.80 4.26
N CYS A 149 -16.38 15.95 3.23
CA CYS A 149 -16.05 16.38 1.87
C CYS A 149 -17.14 17.30 1.30
N SER A 150 -16.73 18.34 0.58
CA SER A 150 -17.64 19.17 -0.22
C SER A 150 -18.15 18.42 -1.46
N ASP A 151 -19.24 18.89 -2.07
CA ASP A 151 -19.82 18.27 -3.27
C ASP A 151 -18.80 18.09 -4.40
N ALA A 152 -17.96 19.08 -4.64
CA ALA A 152 -16.89 19.03 -5.64
C ALA A 152 -15.80 18.01 -5.28
N GLU A 153 -15.37 17.97 -4.00
CA GLU A 153 -14.39 16.98 -3.52
C GLU A 153 -14.97 15.57 -3.60
N LEU A 154 -16.27 15.38 -3.32
CA LEU A 154 -16.95 14.11 -3.41
C LEU A 154 -16.99 13.59 -4.85
N LEU A 155 -17.40 14.42 -5.82
CA LEU A 155 -17.41 14.04 -7.24
C LEU A 155 -16.00 13.66 -7.73
N MET A 156 -14.98 14.43 -7.32
CA MET A 156 -13.58 14.11 -7.62
C MET A 156 -13.10 12.83 -6.95
N ALA A 157 -13.54 12.55 -5.72
CA ALA A 157 -13.21 11.34 -4.97
C ALA A 157 -13.74 10.10 -5.69
N ILE A 158 -14.98 10.13 -6.18
CA ILE A 158 -15.57 9.00 -6.91
C ILE A 158 -14.78 8.66 -8.17
N CYS A 159 -14.28 9.66 -8.89
CA CYS A 159 -13.58 9.43 -10.16
C CYS A 159 -12.09 9.05 -9.98
N ASN A 160 -11.48 9.39 -8.84
CA ASN A 160 -10.04 9.22 -8.62
C ASN A 160 -9.68 8.31 -7.43
N SER A 161 -10.67 7.76 -6.73
CA SER A 161 -10.43 6.82 -5.65
C SER A 161 -10.02 5.45 -6.17
N ASP A 162 -9.16 4.77 -5.43
CA ASP A 162 -8.72 3.42 -5.74
C ASP A 162 -9.77 2.38 -5.35
N PHE A 163 -10.67 2.74 -4.43
CA PHE A 163 -11.83 1.95 -4.08
C PHE A 163 -13.06 2.82 -3.83
N GLY A 164 -14.22 2.22 -4.02
CA GLY A 164 -15.52 2.76 -3.69
C GLY A 164 -16.48 1.64 -3.32
N GLY A 165 -17.07 1.74 -2.15
CA GLY A 165 -17.94 0.70 -1.62
C GLY A 165 -19.03 1.25 -0.73
N TYR A 166 -20.18 0.57 -0.80
CA TYR A 166 -21.26 0.74 0.14
C TYR A 166 -20.96 -0.14 1.36
N ILE A 167 -20.86 0.47 2.54
CA ILE A 167 -20.39 -0.23 3.73
C ILE A 167 -21.24 0.09 4.96
N LEU A 168 -21.61 -0.98 5.67
CA LEU A 168 -22.17 -0.91 7.01
C LEU A 168 -21.02 -0.98 8.03
N LEU A 169 -20.94 0.03 8.89
CA LEU A 169 -19.95 0.08 9.97
C LEU A 169 -20.35 -0.92 11.06
N ASN A 170 -19.52 -1.95 11.30
CA ASN A 170 -19.74 -2.88 12.39
C ASN A 170 -19.02 -2.45 13.68
N ARG A 171 -17.72 -2.10 13.62
CA ARG A 171 -16.93 -1.70 14.79
C ARG A 171 -15.81 -0.72 14.43
N SER A 172 -15.64 0.34 15.22
CA SER A 172 -14.46 1.22 15.13
C SER A 172 -13.50 0.94 16.29
N GLN A 173 -12.22 0.70 16.00
CA GLN A 173 -11.15 0.91 16.97
C GLN A 173 -10.44 2.23 16.67
N THR A 174 -9.78 2.79 17.68
CA THR A 174 -9.27 4.16 17.73
C THR A 174 -8.34 4.60 16.60
N SER A 175 -7.86 3.69 15.73
CA SER A 175 -7.04 3.98 14.52
C SER A 175 -7.45 3.21 13.26
N SER A 176 -8.41 2.30 13.36
CA SER A 176 -8.78 1.39 12.29
C SER A 176 -10.27 1.14 12.38
N VAL A 177 -10.97 1.46 11.31
CA VAL A 177 -12.39 1.16 11.18
C VAL A 177 -12.48 -0.23 10.59
N GLU A 178 -13.03 -1.16 11.35
CA GLU A 178 -13.38 -2.48 10.85
C GLU A 178 -14.72 -2.36 10.13
N VAL A 179 -14.70 -2.80 8.88
CA VAL A 179 -15.65 -2.38 7.86
C VAL A 179 -16.18 -3.65 7.22
N SER A 180 -17.46 -3.93 7.46
CA SER A 180 -18.16 -5.04 6.82
C SER A 180 -18.98 -4.46 5.67
N ALA A 181 -18.39 -4.51 4.48
CA ALA A 181 -19.01 -3.99 3.28
C ALA A 181 -20.06 -4.98 2.78
N SER A 182 -21.29 -4.51 2.59
CA SER A 182 -22.30 -5.32 1.91
C SER A 182 -22.11 -5.28 0.38
N THR A 183 -21.51 -4.22 -0.18
CA THR A 183 -21.21 -4.16 -1.62
C THR A 183 -19.99 -3.29 -1.92
N VAL A 184 -19.00 -3.84 -2.64
CA VAL A 184 -17.87 -3.09 -3.19
C VAL A 184 -18.18 -2.83 -4.67
N TYR A 185 -18.26 -1.56 -5.08
CA TYR A 185 -18.55 -1.18 -6.46
C TYR A 185 -17.29 -1.23 -7.34
N TRP A 186 -16.16 -0.74 -6.82
CA TRP A 186 -14.86 -0.86 -7.46
C TRP A 186 -13.75 -0.93 -6.41
N GLN A 187 -12.68 -1.64 -6.74
CA GLN A 187 -11.43 -1.66 -5.97
C GLN A 187 -10.26 -2.00 -6.89
N ARG A 188 -9.08 -1.42 -6.64
CA ARG A 188 -7.88 -1.65 -7.44
C ARG A 188 -7.22 -3.00 -7.17
N SER A 189 -6.84 -3.30 -5.92
CA SER A 189 -5.97 -4.46 -5.62
C SER A 189 -6.61 -5.57 -4.77
N GLY A 190 -7.90 -5.47 -4.43
CA GLY A 190 -8.57 -6.47 -3.61
C GLY A 190 -8.39 -6.26 -2.10
N VAL A 191 -8.34 -5.01 -1.62
CA VAL A 191 -8.26 -4.68 -0.18
C VAL A 191 -9.49 -5.14 0.62
N PHE A 192 -10.59 -5.43 -0.06
CA PHE A 192 -11.74 -6.13 0.51
C PHE A 192 -11.82 -7.52 -0.09
N GLU A 193 -11.96 -8.54 0.76
CA GLU A 193 -12.10 -9.93 0.36
C GLU A 193 -13.53 -10.43 0.66
N GLN A 194 -14.09 -11.26 -0.22
CA GLN A 194 -15.38 -11.91 0.05
C GLN A 194 -15.18 -13.04 1.04
N GLN A 195 -15.88 -12.96 2.16
CA GLN A 195 -15.92 -13.99 3.17
C GLN A 195 -17.37 -14.39 3.44
N LEU A 196 -17.59 -15.65 3.81
CA LEU A 196 -18.88 -16.10 4.31
C LEU A 196 -19.24 -15.30 5.56
N ASP A 197 -20.41 -14.68 5.56
CA ASP A 197 -20.94 -13.96 6.70
C ASP A 197 -21.30 -14.96 7.80
N PRO A 198 -20.56 -15.00 8.93
CA PRO A 198 -20.84 -15.91 10.02
C PRO A 198 -22.12 -15.56 10.79
N SER A 199 -22.70 -14.37 10.55
CA SER A 199 -23.91 -13.87 11.21
C SER A 199 -25.20 -14.07 10.42
N ALA A 200 -25.09 -14.45 9.14
CA ALA A 200 -26.24 -14.69 8.30
C ALA A 200 -26.78 -16.13 8.51
N SER A 201 -28.10 -16.24 8.67
CA SER A 201 -28.82 -17.53 8.78
C SER A 201 -28.78 -18.35 7.49
N LEU A 202 -28.42 -17.73 6.36
CA LEU A 202 -28.15 -18.34 5.07
C LEU A 202 -26.71 -18.01 4.66
N PRO A 203 -26.02 -18.89 3.92
CA PRO A 203 -24.70 -18.60 3.39
C PRO A 203 -24.77 -17.38 2.46
N SER A 204 -24.37 -16.23 3.00
CA SER A 204 -24.24 -14.98 2.26
C SER A 204 -22.79 -14.55 2.26
N LEU A 205 -22.34 -13.99 1.14
CA LEU A 205 -20.98 -13.49 0.99
C LEU A 205 -21.00 -12.01 1.38
N SER A 206 -20.20 -11.64 2.37
CA SER A 206 -19.94 -10.24 2.74
C SER A 206 -18.51 -9.88 2.41
N TRP A 207 -18.30 -8.63 2.01
CA TRP A 207 -16.94 -8.11 1.80
C TRP A 207 -16.38 -7.67 3.14
N GLN A 208 -15.27 -8.27 3.57
CA GLN A 208 -14.59 -7.92 4.80
C GLN A 208 -13.26 -7.24 4.49
N GLY A 209 -12.99 -6.15 5.21
CA GLY A 209 -11.77 -5.40 5.08
C GLY A 209 -11.61 -4.37 6.17
N HIS A 210 -10.48 -3.70 6.17
CA HIS A 210 -10.14 -2.69 7.17
C HIS A 210 -9.84 -1.39 6.46
N ILE A 211 -10.51 -0.31 6.90
CA ILE A 211 -10.21 1.04 6.41
C ILE A 211 -9.49 1.80 7.51
N HIS A 212 -8.29 2.26 7.19
CA HIS A 212 -7.49 3.10 8.07
C HIS A 212 -7.95 4.55 7.99
N THR A 213 -8.00 5.19 9.16
CA THR A 213 -8.34 6.60 9.30
C THR A 213 -7.28 7.29 10.15
N LEU A 214 -7.16 8.61 10.02
CA LEU A 214 -6.25 9.36 10.85
C LEU A 214 -6.78 9.43 12.29
N LEU A 215 -5.93 9.08 13.26
CA LEU A 215 -6.24 9.07 14.69
C LEU A 215 -6.96 10.34 15.18
N HIS A 216 -6.50 11.50 14.71
CA HIS A 216 -7.02 12.81 15.13
C HIS A 216 -8.41 13.12 14.56
N CYS A 217 -8.92 12.35 13.59
CA CYS A 217 -10.26 12.53 13.05
C CYS A 217 -11.36 11.92 13.92
N HIS A 218 -11.00 11.09 14.92
CA HIS A 218 -11.94 10.50 15.88
C HIS A 218 -13.24 9.98 15.22
N VAL A 219 -13.09 9.23 14.13
CA VAL A 219 -14.23 8.72 13.36
C VAL A 219 -15.05 7.78 14.24
N LYS A 220 -16.33 8.11 14.39
CA LYS A 220 -17.29 7.31 15.15
C LYS A 220 -18.19 6.52 14.19
N PRO A 221 -18.61 5.30 14.57
CA PRO A 221 -19.64 4.61 13.83
C PRO A 221 -20.92 5.43 13.95
N GLY A 222 -21.56 5.68 12.81
CA GLY A 222 -22.84 6.37 12.75
C GLY A 222 -23.89 5.41 12.21
N ASP A 223 -25.14 5.62 12.64
CA ASP A 223 -26.26 4.84 12.12
C ASP A 223 -26.59 5.25 10.68
N GLY A 224 -26.84 4.23 9.86
CA GLY A 224 -27.28 4.34 8.48
C GLY A 224 -26.20 3.98 7.45
N GLU A 225 -26.50 4.37 6.21
CA GLU A 225 -25.78 3.93 5.03
C GLU A 225 -24.75 4.95 4.59
N PHE A 226 -23.49 4.53 4.42
CA PHE A 226 -22.39 5.40 4.03
C PHE A 226 -21.68 4.86 2.78
N LEU A 227 -21.31 5.78 1.89
CA LEU A 227 -20.42 5.49 0.78
C LEU A 227 -19.00 5.79 1.22
N PHE A 228 -18.12 4.79 1.20
CA PHE A 228 -16.71 4.96 1.51
C PHE A 228 -15.91 5.04 0.24
N THR A 229 -15.10 6.08 0.12
CA THR A 229 -14.15 6.29 -0.98
C THR A 229 -12.77 6.60 -0.39
N GLY A 230 -11.72 6.19 -1.07
CA GLY A 230 -10.38 6.41 -0.57
C GLY A 230 -9.27 5.96 -1.49
N SER A 231 -8.04 6.06 -0.99
CA SER A 231 -6.84 5.61 -1.69
C SER A 231 -6.30 4.35 -1.04
N GLU A 232 -5.60 3.57 -1.84
CA GLU A 232 -4.88 2.40 -1.35
C GLU A 232 -3.41 2.76 -1.17
N HIS A 233 -2.87 2.50 0.02
CA HIS A 233 -1.44 2.71 0.31
C HIS A 233 -0.85 1.49 0.99
N PHE A 234 0.24 0.98 0.43
CA PHE A 234 0.93 -0.23 0.80
C PHE A 234 -0.04 -1.41 0.94
N GLY A 235 -1.03 -1.48 0.04
CA GLY A 235 -2.13 -2.46 0.04
C GLY A 235 -2.94 -2.48 1.33
N GLU A 236 -3.14 -1.31 1.92
CA GLU A 236 -4.12 -1.02 2.96
C GLU A 236 -5.05 0.08 2.44
N ALA A 237 -6.34 -0.02 2.75
CA ALA A 237 -7.31 1.01 2.37
C ALA A 237 -7.25 2.19 3.35
N TRP A 238 -7.13 3.41 2.83
CA TRP A 238 -7.15 4.65 3.61
C TRP A 238 -8.37 5.48 3.26
N LEU A 239 -9.06 5.98 4.29
CA LEU A 239 -10.28 6.74 4.10
C LEU A 239 -10.01 8.12 3.46
N GLY A 240 -10.75 8.43 2.40
CA GLY A 240 -10.85 9.75 1.80
C GLY A 240 -12.14 10.45 2.21
N CYS A 241 -13.26 10.10 1.56
CA CYS A 241 -14.58 10.66 1.85
C CYS A 241 -15.56 9.57 2.32
N ALA A 242 -16.42 9.93 3.29
CA ALA A 242 -17.47 9.06 3.83
C ALA A 242 -18.83 9.79 3.97
N PRO A 243 -19.45 10.25 2.87
CA PRO A 243 -20.80 10.82 2.93
C PRO A 243 -21.85 9.75 3.24
N ARG A 244 -23.02 10.20 3.71
CA ARG A 244 -24.22 9.35 3.71
C ARG A 244 -24.62 9.02 2.26
N TYR A 245 -25.09 7.80 2.05
CA TYR A 245 -25.43 7.32 0.71
C TYR A 245 -26.50 8.19 0.02
N LYS A 246 -27.52 8.63 0.77
CA LYS A 246 -28.55 9.56 0.27
C LYS A 246 -27.96 10.89 -0.24
N THR A 247 -27.01 11.47 0.51
CA THR A 247 -26.35 12.72 0.13
C THR A 247 -25.56 12.54 -1.16
N PHE A 248 -24.84 11.41 -1.29
CA PHE A 248 -24.12 11.08 -2.52
C PHE A 248 -25.05 11.01 -3.74
N LEU A 249 -26.18 10.30 -3.64
CA LEU A 249 -27.13 10.17 -4.74
C LEU A 249 -27.62 11.55 -5.22
N SER A 250 -28.01 12.43 -4.30
CA SER A 250 -28.47 13.77 -4.64
C SER A 250 -27.40 14.59 -5.36
N VAL A 251 -26.15 14.55 -4.90
CA VAL A 251 -25.04 15.28 -5.53
C VAL A 251 -24.71 14.71 -6.91
N TYR A 252 -24.67 13.38 -7.04
CA TYR A 252 -24.35 12.70 -8.29
C TYR A 252 -25.43 12.91 -9.36
N GLU A 253 -26.71 12.84 -8.99
CA GLU A 253 -27.83 13.09 -9.90
C GLU A 253 -27.86 14.54 -10.38
N LYS A 254 -27.64 15.50 -9.47
CA LYS A 254 -27.54 16.92 -9.81
C LYS A 254 -26.41 17.17 -10.82
N ALA A 255 -25.21 16.64 -10.56
CA ALA A 255 -24.07 16.79 -11.46
C ALA A 255 -24.34 16.16 -12.84
N ARG A 256 -25.01 15.00 -12.88
CA ARG A 256 -25.38 14.33 -14.13
C ARG A 256 -26.37 15.13 -14.97
N GLN A 257 -27.35 15.77 -14.32
CA GLN A 257 -28.34 16.63 -14.98
C GLN A 257 -27.70 17.91 -15.55
N GLU A 258 -26.76 18.50 -14.81
CA GLU A 258 -26.07 19.74 -15.24
C GLU A 258 -25.06 19.52 -16.37
N GLN A 259 -24.35 18.38 -16.41
CA GLN A 259 -23.28 18.12 -17.39
C GLN A 259 -23.68 17.22 -18.57
N ASN A 260 -24.90 16.66 -18.58
CA ASN A 260 -25.41 15.73 -19.59
C ASN A 260 -24.45 14.56 -19.93
N ARG A 261 -23.56 14.20 -18.98
CA ARG A 261 -22.58 13.11 -19.05
C ARG A 261 -22.38 12.49 -17.66
N SER A 262 -21.86 11.26 -17.62
CA SER A 262 -21.37 10.67 -16.38
C SER A 262 -20.20 11.51 -15.83
N PRO A 263 -20.19 11.88 -14.53
CA PRO A 263 -19.16 12.73 -13.94
C PRO A 263 -17.72 12.20 -14.05
N CYS A 264 -17.54 10.91 -14.36
CA CYS A 264 -16.23 10.28 -14.46
C CYS A 264 -15.97 9.74 -15.86
N HIS A 265 -14.80 10.05 -16.42
CA HIS A 265 -14.17 9.23 -17.45
C HIS A 265 -13.32 8.17 -16.75
N LEU A 266 -13.66 6.89 -16.93
CA LEU A 266 -12.93 5.74 -16.37
C LEU A 266 -11.45 5.83 -16.72
N ARG A 267 -10.59 5.90 -15.71
CA ARG A 267 -9.14 5.93 -15.88
C ARG A 267 -8.65 4.51 -16.18
N THR A 268 -7.81 4.40 -17.21
CA THR A 268 -7.22 3.14 -17.71
C THR A 268 -6.34 2.44 -16.65
N PRO A 269 -6.19 1.10 -16.77
CA PRO A 269 -5.64 0.24 -15.73
C PRO A 269 -4.19 0.52 -15.33
N VAL A 270 -3.92 0.09 -14.09
CA VAL A 270 -2.63 0.00 -13.41
C VAL A 270 -1.75 -1.02 -14.12
N CYS A 271 -0.42 -0.81 -14.11
CA CYS A 271 0.54 -1.72 -14.71
C CYS A 271 0.38 -3.16 -14.17
N ASP A 272 0.07 -4.08 -15.08
CA ASP A 272 0.19 -5.54 -14.88
C ASP A 272 1.65 -5.95 -14.62
#